data_AF-A0A2V5PEV2-F1
#
_entry.id   AF-A0A2V5PEV2-F1
#
_cell.length_a   1.000
_cell.length_b   1.000
_cell.length_c   1.000
_cell.angle_alpha   90.00
_cell.angle_beta   90.00
_cell.angle_gamma   90.00
#
_symmetry.space_group_name_H-M   'P 1'
#
loop_
_entity.id
_entity.type
_entity.pdbx_description
1 polymer ?
#
loop_
_entity_poly.entity_id
_entity_poly.type
_entity_poly.pdbx_seq_one_letter_code
_entity_poly.pdbx_strand_id
1 'polypeptide(L)'
;MANDRDPDNDPLTIVSVTQGANGQVTTNLNGTVTYSPATNFFGSDQFTYTISDGQGGSATGLVSVTVSPVNDPPTLDALSNLTIDEDAGLQTVNLSGISSGAPNESQTLTVTASNSNPSLVTNLNVGYASPSATGTVAFALAPNASGSATITVMVNDGGASNNLISRS
;
A
#
# COMPACT_ATOMS: atom_id res chain seq x y z
N MET A 1 -20.67 -23.16 11.95
CA MET A 1 -20.61 -23.02 13.42
C MET A 1 -19.74 -24.14 14.01
N ALA A 2 -18.42 -24.09 13.76
CA ALA A 2 -17.52 -25.19 14.15
C ALA A 2 -16.87 -25.00 15.54
N ASN A 3 -17.03 -23.82 16.14
CA ASN A 3 -16.41 -23.42 17.40
C ASN A 3 -17.33 -23.51 18.62
N ASP A 4 -18.64 -23.61 18.43
CA ASP A 4 -19.62 -23.68 19.51
C ASP A 4 -20.19 -25.10 19.63
N ARG A 5 -20.34 -25.59 20.85
CA ARG A 5 -20.90 -26.92 21.15
C ARG A 5 -21.99 -26.82 22.19
N ASP A 6 -23.07 -27.53 21.94
CA ASP A 6 -24.16 -27.73 22.88
C ASP A 6 -23.95 -29.03 23.67
N PRO A 7 -24.01 -29.03 25.02
CA PRO A 7 -23.86 -30.24 25.84
C PRO A 7 -24.93 -31.31 25.61
N ASP A 8 -26.13 -30.90 25.19
CA ASP A 8 -27.28 -31.76 24.92
C ASP A 8 -27.38 -32.14 23.42
N ASN A 9 -26.46 -31.60 22.62
CA ASN A 9 -26.29 -31.82 21.19
C ASN A 9 -27.49 -31.33 20.35
N ASP A 10 -28.17 -30.30 20.84
CA ASP A 10 -29.24 -29.59 20.15
C ASP A 10 -28.70 -28.66 19.03
N PRO A 11 -29.48 -28.39 17.96
CA PRO A 11 -29.06 -27.53 16.87
C PRO A 11 -28.98 -26.06 17.32
N LEU A 12 -27.77 -25.51 17.30
CA LEU A 12 -27.52 -24.10 17.65
C LEU A 12 -27.84 -23.16 16.48
N THR A 13 -28.52 -22.06 16.78
CA THR A 13 -28.85 -21.01 15.80
C THR A 13 -28.39 -19.65 16.30
N ILE A 14 -27.92 -18.78 15.40
CA ILE A 14 -27.59 -17.40 15.75
C ILE A 14 -28.89 -16.61 15.85
N VAL A 15 -29.15 -16.04 17.03
CA VAL A 15 -30.36 -15.27 17.33
C VAL A 15 -30.14 -13.76 17.26
N SER A 16 -28.91 -13.30 17.46
CA SER A 16 -28.56 -11.88 17.31
C SER A 16 -27.06 -11.68 17.04
N VAL A 17 -26.75 -10.54 16.42
CA VAL A 17 -25.39 -10.02 16.23
C VAL A 17 -25.37 -8.53 16.54
N THR A 18 -24.28 -8.02 17.11
CA THR A 18 -24.02 -6.58 17.15
C THR A 18 -23.24 -6.15 15.90
N GLN A 19 -23.26 -4.85 15.61
CA GLN A 19 -22.35 -4.27 14.62
C GLN A 19 -20.96 -4.05 15.22
N GLY A 20 -19.95 -4.01 14.36
CA GLY A 20 -18.64 -3.49 14.72
C GLY A 20 -18.65 -1.97 14.77
N ALA A 21 -17.66 -1.36 15.41
CA ALA A 21 -17.53 0.09 15.41
C ALA A 21 -17.14 0.63 14.01
N ASN A 22 -16.47 -0.20 13.20
CA ASN A 22 -15.89 0.17 11.91
C ASN A 22 -16.25 -0.84 10.80
N GLY A 23 -17.33 -1.60 10.96
CA GLY A 23 -17.76 -2.56 9.98
C GLY A 23 -19.19 -3.05 10.21
N GLN A 24 -19.77 -3.58 9.14
CA GLN A 24 -21.13 -4.10 9.11
C GLN A 24 -21.12 -5.63 9.20
N VAL A 25 -21.94 -6.16 10.09
CA VAL A 25 -22.10 -7.58 10.38
C VAL A 25 -23.47 -8.04 9.88
N THR A 26 -23.47 -9.06 9.03
CA THR A 26 -24.69 -9.65 8.45
C THR A 26 -24.74 -11.15 8.74
N THR A 27 -25.89 -11.66 9.18
CA THR A 27 -26.14 -13.10 9.34
C THR A 27 -26.61 -13.71 8.02
N ASN A 28 -26.06 -14.87 7.67
CA ASN A 28 -26.39 -15.60 6.45
C ASN A 28 -27.36 -16.76 6.75
N LEU A 29 -28.15 -17.16 5.76
CA LEU A 29 -29.16 -18.22 5.90
C LEU A 29 -28.56 -19.60 6.25
N ASN A 30 -27.28 -19.82 5.93
CA ASN A 30 -26.53 -21.02 6.27
C ASN A 30 -25.94 -21.02 7.71
N GLY A 31 -26.29 -20.02 8.52
CA GLY A 31 -25.81 -19.93 9.90
C GLY A 31 -24.37 -19.41 10.04
N THR A 32 -23.83 -18.73 9.02
CA THR A 32 -22.56 -18.02 9.14
C THR A 32 -22.78 -16.52 9.32
N VAL A 33 -21.73 -15.80 9.72
CA VAL A 33 -21.71 -14.34 9.82
C VAL A 33 -20.70 -13.80 8.81
N THR A 34 -21.10 -12.76 8.09
CA THR A 34 -20.21 -11.98 7.21
C THR A 34 -19.90 -10.65 7.87
N TYR A 35 -18.62 -10.29 7.97
CA TYR A 35 -18.16 -8.96 8.36
C TYR A 35 -17.64 -8.21 7.14
N SER A 36 -18.15 -7.01 6.90
CA SER A 36 -17.69 -6.07 5.88
C SER A 36 -17.06 -4.86 6.58
N PRO A 37 -15.73 -4.67 6.52
CA PRO A 37 -15.10 -3.44 7.01
C PRO A 37 -15.71 -2.20 6.34
N ALA A 38 -15.69 -1.05 7.03
CA ALA A 38 -15.94 0.23 6.41
C ALA A 38 -14.87 0.53 5.35
N THR A 39 -15.23 1.33 4.34
CA THR A 39 -14.28 1.75 3.31
C THR A 39 -13.06 2.42 3.93
N ASN A 40 -11.86 1.98 3.52
CA ASN A 40 -10.56 2.44 4.01
C ASN A 40 -10.30 2.20 5.52
N PHE A 41 -11.10 1.38 6.19
CA PHE A 41 -10.80 0.97 7.56
C PHE A 41 -9.71 -0.10 7.58
N PHE A 42 -8.72 0.11 8.43
CA PHE A 42 -7.73 -0.87 8.83
C PHE A 42 -7.53 -0.75 10.35
N GLY A 43 -7.17 -1.86 10.99
CA GLY A 43 -7.07 -1.96 12.44
C GLY A 43 -8.01 -3.00 13.04
N SER A 44 -8.17 -2.94 14.35
CA SER A 44 -8.97 -3.91 15.09
C SER A 44 -10.41 -3.43 15.24
N ASP A 45 -11.35 -4.34 15.04
CA ASP A 45 -12.76 -4.17 15.35
C ASP A 45 -13.28 -5.40 16.13
N GLN A 46 -14.44 -5.25 16.74
CA GLN A 46 -15.06 -6.34 17.49
C GLN A 46 -16.59 -6.30 17.37
N PHE A 47 -17.18 -7.48 17.34
CA PHE A 47 -18.62 -7.63 17.45
C PHE A 47 -18.96 -8.87 18.30
N THR A 48 -20.18 -8.93 18.81
CA THR A 48 -20.68 -10.11 19.52
C THR A 48 -21.78 -10.79 18.73
N TYR A 49 -21.94 -12.09 18.97
CA TYR A 49 -23.07 -12.87 18.47
C TYR A 49 -23.67 -13.68 19.62
N THR A 50 -24.98 -13.87 19.59
CA THR A 50 -25.68 -14.74 20.54
C THR A 50 -26.26 -15.93 19.80
N ILE A 51 -26.04 -17.13 20.34
CA ILE A 51 -26.61 -18.38 19.87
C ILE A 51 -27.63 -18.91 20.88
N SER A 52 -28.60 -19.68 20.40
CA SER A 52 -29.57 -20.40 21.23
C SER A 52 -29.80 -21.82 20.71
N ASP A 53 -30.08 -22.72 21.66
CA ASP A 53 -30.52 -24.11 21.45
C ASP A 53 -32.03 -24.23 21.12
N GLY A 54 -32.79 -23.13 21.19
CA GLY A 54 -34.24 -23.13 21.03
C GLY A 54 -35.03 -23.75 22.19
N GLN A 55 -34.35 -24.22 23.23
CA GLN A 55 -34.86 -24.92 24.41
C GLN A 55 -34.64 -24.13 25.70
N GLY A 56 -34.09 -22.91 25.59
CA GLY A 56 -33.93 -21.96 26.69
C GLY A 56 -32.47 -21.67 27.04
N GLY A 57 -31.52 -22.42 26.48
CA GLY A 57 -30.10 -22.14 26.55
C GLY A 57 -29.69 -21.06 25.55
N SER A 58 -28.78 -20.18 25.98
CA SER A 58 -28.14 -19.21 25.11
C SER A 58 -26.72 -18.92 25.55
N ALA A 59 -25.87 -18.58 24.58
CA ALA A 59 -24.48 -18.19 24.82
C ALA A 59 -24.11 -17.00 23.94
N THR A 60 -23.21 -16.14 24.43
CA THR A 60 -22.70 -14.99 23.66
C THR A 60 -21.20 -15.13 23.45
N GLY A 61 -20.77 -15.02 22.19
CA GLY A 61 -19.37 -15.03 21.79
C GLY A 61 -18.90 -13.64 21.38
N LEU A 62 -17.62 -13.33 21.65
CA LEU A 62 -16.92 -12.14 21.14
C LEU A 62 -16.07 -12.55 19.94
N VAL A 63 -16.21 -11.83 18.84
CA VAL A 63 -15.37 -11.98 17.65
C VAL A 63 -14.50 -10.74 17.52
N SER A 64 -13.18 -10.95 17.55
CA SER A 64 -12.20 -9.92 17.22
C SER A 64 -11.81 -10.04 15.75
N VAL A 65 -11.90 -8.93 15.02
CA VAL A 65 -11.53 -8.83 13.61
C VAL A 65 -10.34 -7.90 13.49
N THR A 66 -9.30 -8.34 12.79
CA THR A 66 -8.17 -7.48 12.42
C THR A 66 -8.20 -7.26 10.91
N VAL A 67 -8.39 -6.01 10.50
CA VAL A 67 -8.37 -5.61 9.09
C VAL A 67 -6.98 -5.08 8.76
N SER A 68 -6.26 -5.77 7.88
CA SER A 68 -4.94 -5.34 7.44
C SER A 68 -5.03 -4.17 6.45
N PRO A 69 -4.14 -3.17 6.53
CA PRO A 69 -4.05 -2.15 5.49
C PRO A 69 -3.63 -2.78 4.16
N VAL A 70 -4.10 -2.20 3.05
CA VAL A 70 -3.68 -2.53 1.69
C VAL A 70 -2.76 -1.42 1.22
N ASN A 71 -1.60 -1.77 0.68
CA ASN A 71 -0.62 -0.81 0.19
C ASN A 71 -1.11 -0.13 -1.10
N ASP A 72 -1.18 1.20 -1.12
CA ASP A 72 -1.42 1.99 -2.33
C ASP A 72 -0.09 2.26 -3.04
N PRO A 73 -0.10 2.50 -4.37
CA PRO A 73 1.14 2.69 -5.10
C PRO A 73 1.82 4.02 -4.78
N PRO A 74 3.16 4.06 -4.73
CA PRO A 74 3.88 5.31 -4.56
C PRO A 74 3.67 6.22 -5.76
N THR A 75 3.88 7.52 -5.55
CA THR A 75 3.75 8.52 -6.61
C THR A 75 5.11 9.14 -6.97
N LEU A 76 5.22 9.59 -8.22
CA LEU A 76 6.31 10.40 -8.75
C LEU A 76 5.76 11.19 -9.94
N ASP A 77 5.98 12.50 -9.97
CA ASP A 77 5.54 13.35 -11.08
C ASP A 77 6.23 12.98 -12.40
N ALA A 78 5.61 13.38 -13.52
CA ALA A 78 6.18 13.15 -14.84
C ALA A 78 7.53 13.88 -14.99
N LEU A 79 8.50 13.20 -15.59
CA LEU A 79 9.78 13.77 -15.96
C LEU A 79 9.69 14.39 -17.35
N SER A 80 10.49 15.42 -17.58
CA SER A 80 10.56 16.10 -18.88
C SER A 80 11.82 15.67 -19.63
N ASN A 81 11.69 15.56 -20.95
CA ASN A 81 12.84 15.36 -21.83
C ASN A 81 13.80 16.56 -21.74
N LEU A 82 15.08 16.28 -21.85
CA LEU A 82 16.13 17.30 -21.86
C LEU A 82 16.92 17.24 -23.16
N THR A 83 17.36 18.40 -23.63
CA THR A 83 18.36 18.54 -24.68
C THR A 83 19.50 19.36 -24.08
N ILE A 84 20.69 18.77 -24.05
CA ILE A 84 21.84 19.26 -23.30
C ILE A 84 23.04 19.13 -24.23
N ASP A 85 23.87 20.17 -24.29
CA ASP A 85 25.13 20.13 -25.04
C ASP A 85 26.11 19.15 -24.36
N GLU A 86 26.88 18.40 -25.15
CA GLU A 86 27.77 17.34 -24.64
C GLU A 86 28.75 17.79 -23.54
N ASP A 87 29.09 19.09 -23.49
CA ASP A 87 30.04 19.68 -22.55
C ASP A 87 29.37 20.55 -21.48
N ALA A 88 28.05 20.44 -21.29
CA ALA A 88 27.28 21.27 -20.35
C ALA A 88 27.59 21.03 -18.85
N GLY A 89 28.53 20.15 -18.52
CA GLY A 89 28.92 19.84 -17.14
C GLY A 89 27.83 19.06 -16.38
N LEU A 90 27.80 19.23 -15.04
CA LEU A 90 26.84 18.54 -14.18
C LEU A 90 25.42 19.09 -14.37
N GLN A 91 24.50 18.20 -14.71
CA GLN A 91 23.08 18.45 -14.80
C GLN A 91 22.39 18.01 -13.51
N THR A 92 21.32 18.71 -13.13
CA THR A 92 20.47 18.35 -11.99
C THR A 92 19.01 18.49 -12.38
N VAL A 93 18.26 17.39 -12.20
CA VAL A 93 16.81 17.33 -12.42
C VAL A 93 16.13 17.24 -11.06
N ASN A 94 15.19 18.15 -10.82
CA ASN A 94 14.36 18.12 -9.62
C ASN A 94 13.24 17.09 -9.79
N LEU A 95 13.03 16.29 -8.76
CA LEU A 95 11.92 15.36 -8.62
C LEU A 95 10.87 15.96 -7.70
N SER A 96 9.60 15.77 -8.03
CA SER A 96 8.45 16.20 -7.23
C SER A 96 7.37 15.12 -7.19
N GLY A 97 6.40 15.28 -6.29
CA GLY A 97 5.28 14.36 -6.16
C GLY A 97 5.69 12.99 -5.60
N ILE A 98 6.82 12.91 -4.90
CA ILE A 98 7.26 11.65 -4.27
C ILE A 98 6.38 11.39 -3.04
N SER A 99 5.72 10.24 -2.97
CA SER A 99 4.96 9.83 -1.79
C SER A 99 4.86 8.30 -1.68
N SER A 100 4.47 7.82 -0.51
CA SER A 100 4.10 6.44 -0.22
C SER A 100 2.79 6.00 -0.87
N GLY A 101 2.05 6.88 -1.53
CA GLY A 101 0.70 6.59 -2.01
C GLY A 101 -0.35 7.39 -1.25
N ALA A 102 -1.31 6.71 -0.63
CA ALA A 102 -2.43 7.39 0.02
C ALA A 102 -2.01 8.13 1.31
N PRO A 103 -2.74 9.20 1.73
CA PRO A 103 -2.36 10.00 2.90
C PRO A 103 -2.34 9.24 4.24
N ASN A 104 -3.00 8.10 4.32
CA ASN A 104 -3.03 7.21 5.49
C ASN A 104 -1.87 6.19 5.48
N GLU A 105 -0.91 6.35 4.57
CA GLU A 105 0.23 5.46 4.40
C GLU A 105 1.55 6.19 4.62
N SER A 106 2.44 5.56 5.40
CA SER A 106 3.72 6.15 5.78
C SER A 106 4.80 5.08 5.82
N GLN A 107 5.18 4.60 4.64
CA GLN A 107 6.30 3.69 4.46
C GLN A 107 7.61 4.45 4.17
N THR A 108 8.74 3.79 4.37
CA THR A 108 10.06 4.35 4.08
C THR A 108 10.35 4.23 2.60
N LEU A 109 10.56 5.36 1.93
CA LEU A 109 10.76 5.41 0.48
C LEU A 109 12.24 5.24 0.10
N THR A 110 12.46 4.49 -0.97
CA THR A 110 13.76 4.39 -1.65
C THR A 110 13.62 4.90 -3.08
N VAL A 111 14.46 5.84 -3.48
CA VAL A 111 14.50 6.37 -4.86
C VAL A 111 15.80 5.95 -5.50
N THR A 112 15.71 5.37 -6.70
CA THR A 112 16.87 4.93 -7.49
C THR A 112 16.74 5.43 -8.92
N ALA A 113 17.86 5.50 -9.63
CA ALA A 113 17.89 5.85 -11.04
C ALA A 113 18.79 4.88 -11.81
N SER A 114 18.41 4.57 -13.04
CA SER A 114 19.21 3.79 -13.99
C SER A 114 19.33 4.56 -15.30
N ASN A 115 20.37 4.26 -16.07
CA ASN A 115 20.63 4.92 -17.34
C ASN A 115 20.88 3.87 -18.43
N SER A 116 20.20 4.03 -19.57
CA SER A 116 20.30 3.11 -20.71
C SER A 116 21.61 3.21 -21.49
N ASN A 117 22.37 4.30 -21.34
CA ASN A 117 23.63 4.52 -22.05
C ASN A 117 24.75 5.05 -21.12
N PRO A 118 25.43 4.18 -20.37
CA PRO A 118 26.48 4.56 -19.41
C PRO A 118 27.72 5.20 -20.03
N SER A 119 27.93 5.04 -21.34
CA SER A 119 29.01 5.73 -22.05
C SER A 119 28.69 7.18 -22.38
N LEU A 120 27.40 7.55 -22.42
CA LEU A 120 26.96 8.93 -22.66
C LEU A 120 26.68 9.66 -21.36
N VAL A 121 25.93 9.04 -20.44
CA VAL A 121 25.56 9.63 -19.15
C VAL A 121 26.39 8.98 -18.04
N THR A 122 27.18 9.80 -17.37
CA THR A 122 28.12 9.45 -16.31
C THR A 122 27.73 10.12 -14.98
N ASN A 123 28.34 9.69 -13.87
CA ASN A 123 28.11 10.27 -12.54
C ASN A 123 26.63 10.35 -12.14
N LEU A 124 25.82 9.36 -12.55
CA LEU A 124 24.41 9.30 -12.19
C LEU A 124 24.28 9.10 -10.68
N ASN A 125 23.65 10.05 -10.01
CA ASN A 125 23.47 10.06 -8.57
C ASN A 125 22.07 10.55 -8.20
N VAL A 126 21.44 9.88 -7.24
CA VAL A 126 20.13 10.28 -6.69
C VAL A 126 20.34 10.98 -5.35
N GLY A 127 19.84 12.21 -5.23
CA GLY A 127 19.73 12.93 -3.97
C GLY A 127 18.32 12.80 -3.41
N TYR A 128 18.10 11.86 -2.51
CA TYR A 128 16.79 11.68 -1.87
C TYR A 128 16.91 11.22 -0.42
N ALA A 129 16.00 11.72 0.42
CA ALA A 129 15.84 11.29 1.81
C ALA A 129 14.35 11.12 2.12
N SER A 130 13.95 9.92 2.54
CA SER A 130 12.58 9.65 2.97
C SER A 130 12.25 10.43 4.25
N PRO A 131 11.02 10.97 4.41
CA PRO A 131 9.86 10.90 3.51
C PRO A 131 9.67 12.21 2.72
N SER A 132 10.74 12.81 2.19
CA SER A 132 10.62 14.05 1.42
C SER A 132 9.71 13.86 0.19
N ALA A 133 8.89 14.88 -0.10
CA ALA A 133 8.09 14.93 -1.32
C ALA A 133 8.89 15.33 -2.57
N THR A 134 10.17 15.66 -2.38
CA THR A 134 11.09 16.13 -3.42
C THR A 134 12.44 15.45 -3.32
N GLY A 135 13.15 15.39 -4.44
CA GLY A 135 14.51 14.85 -4.53
C GLY A 135 15.21 15.38 -5.79
N THR A 136 16.39 14.87 -6.08
CA THR A 136 17.14 15.22 -7.29
C THR A 136 17.75 14.01 -7.96
N VAL A 137 17.93 14.11 -9.27
CA VAL A 137 18.83 13.24 -10.05
C VAL A 137 19.91 14.12 -10.66
N ALA A 138 21.15 13.86 -10.31
CA ALA A 138 22.32 14.53 -10.87
C ALA A 138 23.07 13.59 -11.82
N PHE A 139 23.55 14.11 -12.94
CA PHE A 139 24.34 13.36 -13.90
C PHE A 139 25.22 14.29 -14.75
N ALA A 140 26.25 13.76 -15.37
CA ALA A 140 27.09 14.48 -16.32
C ALA A 140 27.12 13.75 -17.66
N LEU A 141 27.45 14.45 -18.74
CA LEU A 141 27.69 13.84 -20.05
C LEU A 141 29.18 13.52 -20.23
N ALA A 142 29.47 12.47 -20.97
CA ALA A 142 30.84 12.16 -21.37
C ALA A 142 31.34 13.22 -22.38
N PRO A 143 32.61 13.67 -22.27
CA PRO A 143 33.14 14.71 -23.15
C PRO A 143 33.05 14.33 -24.62
N ASN A 144 32.63 15.27 -25.48
CA ASN A 144 32.49 15.07 -26.94
C ASN A 144 31.55 13.91 -27.32
N ALA A 145 30.66 13.46 -26.43
CA ALA A 145 29.74 12.35 -26.70
C ALA A 145 28.40 12.89 -27.23
N SER A 146 27.91 12.29 -28.31
CA SER A 146 26.59 12.60 -28.87
C SER A 146 25.69 11.37 -28.86
N GLY A 147 24.38 11.60 -28.78
CA GLY A 147 23.38 10.55 -28.82
C GLY A 147 22.23 10.79 -27.85
N SER A 148 21.47 9.74 -27.59
CA SER A 148 20.35 9.74 -26.65
C SER A 148 20.59 8.74 -25.53
N ALA A 149 20.16 9.10 -24.33
CA ALA A 149 20.08 8.24 -23.16
C ALA A 149 18.70 8.39 -22.52
N THR A 150 18.24 7.34 -21.85
CA THR A 150 17.02 7.35 -21.05
C THR A 150 17.42 7.12 -19.61
N ILE A 151 17.11 8.09 -18.74
CA ILE A 151 17.26 7.94 -17.30
C ILE A 151 15.90 7.48 -16.77
N THR A 152 15.84 6.29 -16.17
CA THR A 152 14.63 5.79 -15.52
C THR A 152 14.78 5.94 -14.02
N VAL A 153 13.90 6.75 -13.41
CA VAL A 153 13.78 6.92 -11.96
C VAL A 153 12.71 5.98 -11.43
N MET A 154 13.02 5.30 -10.34
CA MET A 154 12.14 4.37 -9.65
C MET A 154 11.96 4.79 -8.20
N VAL A 155 10.71 4.91 -7.75
CA VAL A 155 10.35 5.08 -6.33
C VAL A 155 9.80 3.75 -5.84
N ASN A 156 10.34 3.28 -4.71
CA ASN A 156 9.89 2.10 -3.99
C ASN A 156 9.44 2.50 -2.58
N ASP A 157 8.23 2.16 -2.17
CA ASP A 157 7.74 2.42 -0.82
C ASP A 157 8.05 1.29 0.19
N GLY A 158 8.57 0.15 -0.27
CA GLY A 158 8.88 -1.01 0.58
C GLY A 158 7.66 -1.85 0.99
N GLY A 159 6.47 -1.56 0.46
CA GLY A 159 5.27 -2.37 0.62
C GLY A 159 5.42 -3.78 0.02
N ALA A 160 4.56 -4.70 0.42
CA ALA A 160 4.59 -6.09 -0.07
C ALA A 160 4.02 -6.23 -1.51
N SER A 161 3.23 -5.26 -1.95
CA SER A 161 2.56 -5.20 -3.26
C SER A 161 2.32 -3.75 -3.64
N ASN A 162 2.13 -3.45 -4.93
CA ASN A 162 1.97 -2.08 -5.45
C ASN A 162 3.11 -1.12 -5.07
N ASN A 163 4.26 -1.63 -4.68
CA ASN A 163 5.30 -0.85 -4.02
C ASN A 163 6.20 -0.04 -4.96
N LEU A 164 5.92 0.02 -6.26
CA LEU A 164 6.86 0.53 -7.25
C LEU A 164 6.17 1.42 -8.29
N ILE A 165 6.79 2.57 -8.57
CA ILE A 165 6.52 3.40 -9.74
C ILE A 165 7.82 3.73 -10.45
N SER A 166 7.79 3.76 -11.78
CA SER A 166 8.91 4.23 -12.61
C SER A 166 8.48 5.35 -13.55
N ARG A 167 9.41 6.28 -13.81
CA ARG A 167 9.28 7.41 -14.75
C ARG A 167 10.60 7.59 -15.50
N SER A 168 10.53 8.05 -16.75
CA SER A 168 11.70 8.29 -17.61
C SER A 168 11.45 9.43 -18.57
#